data_AF-A0A8J7J0G0-F1
#
_entry.id   AF-A0A8J7J0G0-F1
#
_cell.length_a   1.000
_cell.length_b   1.000
_cell.length_c   1.000
_cell.angle_alpha   90.00
_cell.angle_beta   90.00
_cell.angle_gamma   90.00
#
_symmetry.space_group_name_H-M   'P 1'
#
loop_
_entity.id
_entity.type
_entity.pdbx_description
1 polymer ?
#
loop_
_entity_poly.entity_id
_entity_poly.type
_entity_poly.pdbx_seq_one_letter_code
_entity_poly.pdbx_strand_id
1 'polypeptide(L)'
;MRHLEVMVVTEQTTAQNILNWKVTTVTNVETAIERLQQRPYKVVAISDTIPKTEKSKLHQITAVLYDDTIIVEFGNDTPLAETVKKAYWSKNKPGSQRHYLDNSFEIQLANSINVS
;
A
#
# COMPACT_ATOMS: atom_id res chain seq x y z
N MET A 1 19.61 -4.80 -5.33
CA MET A 1 18.50 -4.63 -4.37
C MET A 1 17.19 -4.68 -5.15
N ARG A 2 16.26 -5.60 -4.85
CA ARG A 2 14.98 -5.70 -5.58
C ARG A 2 14.11 -4.49 -5.20
N HIS A 3 13.85 -3.59 -6.14
CA HIS A 3 12.89 -2.51 -5.95
C HIS A 3 11.49 -3.08 -5.71
N LEU A 4 10.73 -2.48 -4.79
CA LEU A 4 9.33 -2.84 -4.56
C LEU A 4 8.50 -2.23 -5.69
N GLU A 5 7.71 -3.05 -6.40
CA GLU A 5 6.85 -2.59 -7.49
C GLU A 5 5.42 -2.38 -6.99
N VAL A 6 4.85 -1.23 -7.35
CA VAL A 6 3.48 -0.81 -7.05
C VAL A 6 2.75 -0.49 -8.33
N MET A 7 1.50 -0.93 -8.40
CA MET A 7 0.58 -0.52 -9.45
C MET A 7 -0.45 0.43 -8.86
N VAL A 8 -0.70 1.55 -9.53
CA VAL A 8 -1.68 2.57 -9.12
C VAL A 8 -2.71 2.69 -10.22
N VAL A 9 -3.96 2.37 -9.91
CA VAL A 9 -5.10 2.50 -10.81
C VAL A 9 -5.78 3.83 -10.53
N THR A 10 -5.62 4.79 -11.42
CA THR A 10 -6.18 6.13 -11.29
C THR A 10 -6.44 6.76 -12.65
N GLU A 11 -7.54 7.48 -12.78
CA GLU A 11 -7.84 8.30 -13.96
C GLU A 11 -6.94 9.55 -14.03
N GLN A 12 -6.35 9.94 -12.91
CA GLN A 12 -5.47 11.11 -12.85
C GLN A 12 -4.05 10.75 -13.31
N THR A 13 -3.55 11.46 -14.30
CA THR A 13 -2.21 11.26 -14.91
C THR A 13 -1.06 11.73 -14.02
N THR A 14 -1.31 12.19 -12.80
CA THR A 14 -0.28 12.70 -11.90
C THR A 14 0.65 11.56 -11.50
N ALA A 15 1.91 11.63 -11.91
CA ALA A 15 2.94 10.67 -11.54
C ALA A 15 3.20 10.76 -10.03
N GLN A 16 2.55 9.88 -9.27
CA GLN A 16 2.72 9.83 -7.82
C GLN A 16 4.01 9.08 -7.50
N ASN A 17 5.05 9.81 -7.09
CA ASN A 17 6.32 9.22 -6.71
C ASN A 17 6.27 8.70 -5.27
N ILE A 18 6.60 7.42 -5.09
CA ILE A 18 6.79 6.81 -3.77
C ILE A 18 8.28 6.50 -3.61
N LEU A 19 8.91 7.08 -2.58
CA LEU A 19 10.33 6.88 -2.29
C LEU A 19 10.68 5.38 -2.16
N ASN A 20 11.65 4.90 -2.95
CA ASN A 20 12.14 3.52 -3.02
C ASN A 20 11.18 2.49 -3.65
N TRP A 21 10.12 2.93 -4.32
CA TRP A 21 9.19 2.07 -5.02
C TRP A 21 9.12 2.44 -6.49
N LYS A 22 8.97 1.43 -7.33
CA LYS A 22 8.69 1.62 -8.75
C LYS A 22 7.18 1.67 -8.93
N VAL A 23 6.69 2.86 -9.26
CA VAL A 23 5.26 3.13 -9.43
C VAL A 23 4.88 2.96 -10.90
N THR A 24 3.89 2.11 -11.17
CA THR A 24 3.28 1.95 -12.50
C THR A 24 1.87 2.48 -12.42
N THR A 25 1.59 3.59 -13.08
CA THR A 25 0.24 4.16 -13.17
C THR A 25 -0.52 3.52 -14.33
N VAL A 26 -1.79 3.21 -14.09
CA VAL A 26 -2.71 2.63 -15.05
C VAL A 26 -4.05 3.34 -14.94
N THR A 27 -4.66 3.68 -16.06
CA THR A 27 -5.93 4.43 -16.10
C THR A 27 -7.15 3.54 -15.94
N ASN A 28 -7.10 2.31 -16.48
CA ASN A 28 -8.24 1.40 -16.54
C ASN A 28 -8.00 0.13 -15.72
N VAL A 29 -9.07 -0.41 -15.14
CA VAL A 29 -9.03 -1.67 -14.39
C VAL A 29 -8.69 -2.86 -15.29
N GLU A 30 -9.15 -2.88 -16.54
CA GLU A 30 -8.83 -3.93 -17.50
C GLU A 30 -7.33 -3.99 -17.80
N THR A 31 -6.72 -2.84 -18.09
CA THR A 31 -5.28 -2.73 -18.31
C THR A 31 -4.49 -3.08 -17.05
N ALA A 32 -5.05 -2.82 -15.87
CA ALA A 32 -4.46 -3.21 -14.60
C ALA A 32 -4.46 -4.74 -14.44
N ILE A 33 -5.54 -5.43 -14.85
CA ILE A 33 -5.62 -6.89 -14.86
C ILE A 33 -4.63 -7.50 -15.85
N GLU A 34 -4.53 -6.96 -17.07
CA GLU A 34 -3.56 -7.43 -18.06
C GLU A 34 -2.11 -7.31 -17.54
N ARG A 35 -1.79 -6.17 -16.92
CA ARG A 35 -0.46 -5.94 -16.31
C ARG A 35 -0.20 -6.89 -15.15
N LEU A 36 -1.21 -7.15 -14.32
CA LEU A 36 -1.13 -8.12 -13.22
C LEU A 36 -0.85 -9.53 -13.73
N GLN A 37 -1.49 -9.95 -14.83
CA GLN A 37 -1.24 -11.27 -15.42
C GLN A 37 0.19 -11.43 -15.94
N GLN A 38 0.79 -10.36 -16.46
CA GLN A 38 2.16 -10.40 -16.96
C GLN A 38 3.20 -10.41 -15.85
N ARG A 39 2.96 -9.67 -14.76
CA ARG A 39 3.90 -9.56 -13.63
C ARG A 39 3.16 -9.41 -12.29
N PRO A 40 3.59 -10.15 -11.26
CA PRO A 40 3.04 -9.99 -9.92
C PRO A 40 3.49 -8.66 -9.31
N TYR A 41 2.52 -7.85 -8.86
CA TYR A 41 2.76 -6.65 -8.07
C TYR A 41 2.54 -6.93 -6.58
N LYS A 42 3.37 -6.30 -5.73
CA LYS A 42 3.26 -6.47 -4.27
C LYS A 42 2.08 -5.70 -3.68
N VAL A 43 1.83 -4.50 -4.21
CA VAL A 43 0.72 -3.66 -3.79
C VAL A 43 0.05 -3.07 -5.04
N VAL A 44 -1.28 -3.11 -5.05
CA VAL A 44 -2.13 -2.48 -6.03
C VAL A 44 -2.97 -1.43 -5.31
N ALA A 45 -2.78 -0.17 -5.66
CA ALA A 45 -3.54 0.94 -5.14
C ALA A 45 -4.63 1.35 -6.14
N ILE A 46 -5.86 1.51 -5.69
CA ILE A 46 -7.00 1.88 -6.53
C ILE A 46 -7.55 3.22 -6.04
N SER A 47 -7.74 4.15 -6.97
CA SER A 47 -8.38 5.43 -6.69
C SER A 47 -9.82 5.22 -6.26
N ASP A 48 -10.28 6.01 -5.29
CA ASP A 48 -11.66 5.96 -4.85
C ASP A 48 -12.65 6.40 -5.96
N THR A 49 -12.17 7.15 -6.96
CA THR A 49 -12.97 7.59 -8.12
C THR A 49 -13.46 6.44 -9.01
N ILE A 50 -12.83 5.26 -8.94
CA ILE A 50 -13.20 4.10 -9.76
C ILE A 50 -14.53 3.50 -9.26
N PRO A 51 -15.45 3.08 -10.16
CA PRO A 51 -16.72 2.47 -9.76
C PRO A 51 -16.51 1.23 -8.89
N LYS A 52 -17.38 1.06 -7.88
CA LYS A 52 -17.36 -0.09 -6.96
C LYS A 52 -17.45 -1.45 -7.67
N THR A 53 -18.19 -1.51 -8.79
CA THR A 53 -18.31 -2.72 -9.63
C THR A 53 -16.96 -3.14 -10.21
N GLU A 54 -16.13 -2.19 -10.65
CA GLU A 54 -14.82 -2.49 -11.19
C GLU A 54 -13.80 -2.82 -10.09
N LYS A 55 -13.84 -2.10 -8.97
CA LYS A 55 -13.05 -2.44 -7.76
C LYS A 55 -13.29 -3.88 -7.33
N SER A 56 -14.55 -4.31 -7.30
CA SER A 56 -14.94 -5.67 -6.92
C SER A 56 -14.40 -6.72 -7.88
N LYS A 57 -14.43 -6.47 -9.19
CA LYS A 57 -13.82 -7.36 -10.20
C LYS A 57 -12.32 -7.50 -9.97
N LEU A 58 -11.62 -6.38 -9.78
CA LEU A 58 -10.17 -6.40 -9.54
C LEU A 58 -9.84 -7.19 -8.26
N HIS A 59 -10.60 -6.98 -7.18
CA HIS A 59 -10.44 -7.73 -5.93
C HIS A 59 -10.64 -9.23 -6.11
N GLN A 60 -11.67 -9.66 -6.83
CA GLN A 60 -11.92 -11.08 -7.07
C GLN A 60 -10.82 -11.72 -7.92
N ILE A 61 -10.40 -11.04 -8.99
CA ILE A 61 -9.38 -11.56 -9.90
C ILE A 61 -8.02 -11.67 -9.20
N THR A 62 -7.62 -10.64 -8.46
CA THR A 62 -6.37 -10.67 -7.69
C THR A 62 -6.41 -11.71 -6.58
N ALA A 63 -7.53 -11.89 -5.88
CA ALA A 63 -7.67 -12.94 -4.86
C ALA A 63 -7.51 -14.35 -5.46
N VAL A 64 -7.93 -14.56 -6.72
CA VAL A 64 -7.77 -15.84 -7.41
C VAL A 64 -6.34 -16.04 -7.94
N LEU A 65 -5.71 -14.98 -8.46
CA LEU A 65 -4.42 -15.08 -9.14
C LEU A 65 -3.20 -14.91 -8.22
N TYR A 66 -3.32 -14.10 -7.17
CA TYR A 66 -2.20 -13.69 -6.32
C TYR A 66 -2.63 -13.49 -4.87
N ASP A 67 -2.51 -14.56 -4.07
CA ASP A 67 -2.88 -14.59 -2.63
C ASP A 67 -2.09 -13.56 -1.78
N ASP A 68 -0.87 -13.25 -2.21
CA ASP A 68 0.01 -12.32 -1.52
C ASP A 68 -0.16 -10.85 -1.90
N THR A 69 -0.85 -10.55 -3.01
CA THR A 69 -1.01 -9.16 -3.47
C THR A 69 -1.89 -8.36 -2.52
N ILE A 70 -1.43 -7.16 -2.17
CA ILE A 70 -2.14 -6.25 -1.26
C ILE A 70 -2.92 -5.27 -2.10
N ILE A 71 -4.24 -5.23 -1.96
CA ILE A 71 -5.05 -4.17 -2.56
C ILE A 71 -5.34 -3.11 -1.52
N VAL A 72 -5.17 -1.86 -1.91
CA VAL A 72 -5.54 -0.69 -1.12
C VAL A 72 -6.34 0.29 -1.93
N GLU A 73 -7.32 0.90 -1.28
CA GLU A 73 -8.04 2.05 -1.81
C GLU A 73 -7.39 3.34 -1.30
N PHE A 74 -7.26 4.35 -2.16
CA PHE A 74 -6.79 5.66 -1.75
C PHE A 74 -7.70 6.75 -2.30
N GLY A 75 -8.03 7.72 -1.46
CA GLY A 75 -8.78 8.92 -1.83
C GLY A 75 -7.84 10.10 -2.08
N ASN A 76 -8.38 11.18 -2.66
CA ASN A 76 -7.64 12.42 -2.93
C ASN A 76 -7.08 13.08 -1.65
N ASP A 77 -7.72 12.87 -0.50
CA ASP A 77 -7.31 13.46 0.79
C ASP A 77 -6.21 12.67 1.52
N THR A 78 -5.83 11.49 1.01
CA THR A 78 -4.81 10.65 1.66
C THR A 78 -3.56 10.52 0.78
N PRO A 79 -2.36 10.79 1.30
CA PRO A 79 -1.14 10.64 0.52
C PRO A 79 -0.92 9.17 0.16
N LEU A 80 -1.01 8.85 -1.16
CA LEU A 80 -0.82 7.49 -1.70
C LEU A 80 0.38 6.78 -1.09
N ALA A 81 1.50 7.50 -0.96
CA ALA A 81 2.74 6.96 -0.43
C ALA A 81 2.59 6.41 1.00
N GLU A 82 1.79 7.05 1.86
CA GLU A 82 1.54 6.57 3.21
C GLU A 82 0.58 5.38 3.20
N THR A 83 -0.49 5.43 2.40
CA THR A 83 -1.48 4.33 2.28
C THR A 83 -0.81 3.05 1.81
N VAL A 84 0.01 3.13 0.75
CA VAL A 84 0.77 2.01 0.20
C VAL A 84 1.76 1.45 1.21
N LYS A 85 2.55 2.33 1.86
CA LYS A 85 3.53 1.89 2.88
C LYS A 85 2.83 1.22 4.05
N LYS A 86 1.77 1.83 4.58
CA LYS A 86 1.01 1.31 5.73
C LYS A 86 0.46 -0.08 5.44
N ALA A 87 -0.14 -0.28 4.27
CA ALA A 87 -0.68 -1.59 3.91
C ALA A 87 0.41 -2.64 3.67
N TYR A 88 1.50 -2.27 3.01
CA TYR A 88 2.64 -3.17 2.83
C TYR A 88 3.25 -3.62 4.15
N TRP A 89 3.48 -2.69 5.08
CA TRP A 89 4.07 -2.99 6.38
C TRP A 89 3.10 -3.71 7.31
N SER A 90 1.80 -3.42 7.25
CA SER A 90 0.77 -4.14 8.01
C SER A 90 0.76 -5.64 7.69
N LYS A 91 0.81 -6.02 6.40
CA LYS A 91 0.82 -7.42 5.98
C LYS A 91 2.19 -8.09 6.18
N ASN A 92 3.31 -7.41 5.90
CA ASN A 92 4.65 -8.01 5.95
C ASN A 92 5.37 -7.93 7.31
N LYS A 93 4.96 -7.02 8.20
CA LYS A 93 5.53 -6.88 9.56
C LYS A 93 4.44 -6.54 10.58
N PRO A 94 3.54 -7.50 10.90
CA PRO A 94 2.49 -7.30 11.90
C PRO A 94 3.03 -6.94 13.29
N GLY A 95 4.29 -7.27 13.61
CA GLY A 95 4.95 -6.91 14.87
C GLY A 95 5.57 -5.50 14.92
N SER A 96 5.71 -4.81 13.79
CA SER A 96 6.38 -3.49 13.74
C SER A 96 5.58 -2.37 14.41
N GLN A 97 4.26 -2.54 14.56
CA GLN A 97 3.40 -1.56 15.23
C GLN A 97 3.53 -1.64 16.76
N ARG A 98 3.90 -2.82 17.31
CA ARG A 98 4.02 -3.03 18.75
C ARG A 98 5.28 -2.36 19.34
N HIS A 99 6.40 -2.43 18.62
CA HIS A 99 7.68 -1.89 19.13
C HIS A 99 7.70 -0.37 19.31
N TYR A 100 6.90 0.40 18.56
CA TYR A 100 6.84 1.86 18.77
C TYR A 100 6.17 2.23 20.10
N LEU A 101 5.17 1.46 20.55
CA LEU A 101 4.50 1.69 21.83
C LEU A 101 5.40 1.26 22.99
N ASP A 102 6.07 0.13 22.89
CA ASP A 102 6.99 -0.35 23.94
C ASP A 102 8.15 0.64 24.17
N ASN A 103 8.77 1.14 23.08
CA ASN A 103 9.84 2.12 23.22
C ASN A 103 9.35 3.45 23.82
N SER A 104 8.12 3.88 23.51
CA SER A 104 7.59 5.13 24.09
C SER A 104 7.36 5.02 25.59
N PHE A 105 6.95 3.84 26.06
CA PHE A 105 6.75 3.55 27.48
C PHE A 105 8.09 3.47 28.21
N GLU A 106 9.07 2.77 27.64
CA GLU A 106 10.43 2.69 28.19
C GLU A 106 11.12 4.06 28.26
N ILE A 107 10.96 4.92 27.24
CA ILE A 107 11.51 6.28 27.24
C ILE A 107 10.82 7.16 28.30
N GLN A 108 9.50 7.05 28.46
CA GLN A 108 8.78 7.78 29.52
C GLN A 108 9.20 7.32 30.92
N LEU A 109 9.41 6.01 31.11
CA LEU A 109 9.88 5.44 32.37
C LEU A 109 11.33 5.85 32.68
N ALA A 110 12.20 5.82 31.68
CA ALA A 110 13.58 6.28 31.84
C ALA A 110 13.64 7.77 32.18
N ASN A 111 12.80 8.60 31.54
CA ASN A 111 12.72 10.03 31.82
C ASN A 111 12.12 10.34 33.21
N SER A 112 11.21 9.51 33.73
CA SER A 112 10.66 9.71 35.08
C SER A 112 11.62 9.27 36.19
N ILE A 113 12.51 8.31 35.91
CA ILE A 113 13.53 7.83 36.86
C ILE A 113 14.75 8.76 36.91
N ASN A 114 15.05 9.49 35.82
CA ASN A 114 16.22 10.37 35.73
C ASN A 114 16.00 11.78 36.34
N VAL A 115 14.90 11.97 37.06
CA VAL A 115 14.63 13.17 37.88
C VAL A 115 14.51 12.71 39.33
N SER A 116 15.64 12.38 39.94
CA SER A 116 15.81 12.14 41.38
C SER A 116 17.20 12.58 41.79
#